data_AF-A0A6C0CPK5-F1
#
_entry.id   AF-A0A6C0CPK5-F1
#
_cell.length_a   1.000
_cell.length_b   1.000
_cell.length_c   1.000
_cell.angle_alpha   90.00
_cell.angle_beta   90.00
_cell.angle_gamma   90.00
#
_symmetry.space_group_name_H-M   'P 1'
#
loop_
_entity.id
_entity.type
_entity.pdbx_description
1 polymer ?
#
loop_
_entity_poly.entity_id
_entity_poly.type
_entity_poly.pdbx_seq_one_letter_code
_entity_poly.pdbx_strand_id
1 'polypeptide(L)' 'MTLSKWDTSVRIAKIKLNIDPNSFTVVKGKLLREAQMIYHFLISEEYSTK' A
#
# COMPACT_ATOMS: atom_id res chain seq x y z
N MET A 1 10.55 6.02 4.87
CA MET A 1 9.76 5.44 3.77
C MET A 1 10.51 4.21 3.23
N THR A 2 10.10 2.96 3.51
CA THR A 2 10.78 1.76 2.95
C THR A 2 10.08 1.22 1.70
N LEU A 3 10.88 0.72 0.73
CA LEU A 3 10.38 0.09 -0.50
C LEU A 3 9.51 -1.14 -0.21
N SER A 4 9.89 -1.95 0.79
CA SER A 4 9.14 -3.15 1.19
C SER A 4 7.73 -2.85 1.72
N LYS A 5 7.60 -1.79 2.55
CA LYS A 5 6.29 -1.36 3.06
C LYS A 5 5.45 -0.74 1.95
N TRP A 6 6.08 -0.03 1.01
CA TRP A 6 5.38 0.55 -0.12
C TRP A 6 4.82 -0.54 -1.02
N ASP A 7 5.63 -1.54 -1.38
CA ASP A 7 5.19 -2.71 -2.13
C ASP A 7 4.02 -3.42 -1.44
N THR A 8 4.16 -3.67 -0.12
CA THR A 8 3.10 -4.28 0.70
C THR A 8 1.80 -3.45 0.66
N SER A 9 1.90 -2.12 0.82
CA SER A 9 0.73 -1.24 0.78
C SER A 9 0.02 -1.25 -0.58
N VAL A 10 0.77 -1.28 -1.69
CA VAL A 10 0.22 -1.38 -3.04
C VAL A 10 -0.46 -2.73 -3.25
N ARG A 11 0.14 -3.82 -2.76
CA ARG A 11 -0.42 -5.18 -2.86
C ARG A 11 -1.75 -5.31 -2.10
N ILE A 12 -1.83 -4.77 -0.88
CA ILE A 12 -3.07 -4.72 -0.10
C ILE A 12 -4.12 -3.85 -0.78
N ALA A 13 -3.72 -2.68 -1.31
CA ALA A 13 -4.62 -1.78 -2.02
C ALA A 13 -5.24 -2.45 -3.27
N LYS A 14 -4.44 -3.20 -4.05
CA LYS A 14 -4.94 -3.97 -5.19
C LYS A 14 -5.98 -5.01 -4.76
N ILE A 15 -5.69 -5.80 -3.73
CA ILE A 15 -6.62 -6.81 -3.19
C ILE A 15 -7.94 -6.14 -2.77
N LYS A 16 -7.89 -5.01 -2.04
CA LYS A 16 -9.08 -4.24 -1.63
C LYS A 16 -9.90 -3.72 -2.81
N LEU A 17 -9.25 -3.39 -3.92
CA LEU A 17 -9.90 -2.91 -5.14
C LEU A 17 -10.28 -4.02 -6.12
N ASN A 18 -10.14 -5.30 -5.71
CA ASN A 18 -10.39 -6.47 -6.55
C ASN A 18 -9.55 -6.47 -7.84
N ILE A 19 -8.32 -5.95 -7.75
CA ILE A 19 -7.28 -5.98 -8.79
C ILE A 19 -6.31 -7.11 -8.45
N ASP A 20 -5.84 -7.85 -9.45
CA ASP A 20 -4.81 -8.87 -9.23
C ASP A 20 -3.54 -8.24 -8.63
N PRO A 21 -3.12 -8.63 -7.40
CA PRO A 21 -1.95 -8.07 -6.74
C PRO A 21 -0.66 -8.21 -7.57
N ASN A 22 -0.55 -9.26 -8.38
CA ASN A 22 0.65 -9.59 -9.17
C ASN A 22 0.67 -8.91 -10.54
N SER A 23 -0.48 -8.39 -11.00
CA SER A 23 -0.57 -7.72 -12.29
C SER A 23 0.22 -6.40 -12.31
N PHE A 24 0.87 -6.09 -13.43
CA PHE A 24 1.47 -4.78 -13.63
C PHE A 24 0.37 -3.74 -13.83
N THR A 25 0.33 -2.70 -12.99
CA THR A 25 -0.69 -1.65 -13.05
C THR A 25 -0.08 -0.32 -12.65
N VAL A 26 -0.42 0.73 -13.40
CA VAL A 26 -0.04 2.09 -13.05
C VAL A 26 -0.76 2.50 -11.76
N VAL A 27 0.01 2.84 -10.72
CA VAL A 27 -0.52 3.32 -9.44
C VAL A 27 -0.95 4.78 -9.60
N LYS A 28 -2.25 5.02 -9.77
CA LYS A 28 -2.84 6.36 -9.90
C LYS A 28 -4.26 6.42 -9.36
N GLY A 29 -4.77 7.64 -9.14
CA GLY A 29 -6.15 7.87 -8.71
C GLY A 29 -6.51 7.10 -7.44
N LYS A 30 -7.60 6.32 -7.49
CA LYS A 30 -8.10 5.55 -6.34
C LYS A 30 -7.06 4.56 -5.78
N LEU A 31 -6.31 3.87 -6.64
CA LEU A 31 -5.28 2.91 -6.21
C LEU A 31 -4.14 3.60 -5.46
N LEU A 32 -3.70 4.76 -5.94
CA LEU A 32 -2.67 5.56 -5.27
C LEU A 32 -3.11 6.01 -3.87
N ARG A 33 -4.34 6.55 -3.77
CA ARG A 33 -4.88 7.04 -2.50
C ARG A 33 -4.96 5.93 -1.46
N GLU A 34 -5.45 4.75 -1.83
CA GLU A 34 -5.54 3.63 -0.89
C GLU A 34 -4.18 3.08 -0.49
N ALA A 35 -3.25 2.96 -1.43
CA ALA A 35 -1.89 2.55 -1.12
C ALA A 35 -1.23 3.52 -0.14
N GLN A 36 -1.37 4.84 -0.32
CA GLN A 36 -0.84 5.86 0.59
C GLN A 36 -1.45 5.78 1.99
N MET A 37 -2.76 5.53 2.10
CA MET A 37 -3.42 5.35 3.40
C MET A 37 -2.89 4.11 4.13
N ILE A 38 -2.85 2.95 3.47
CA ILE A 38 -2.32 1.71 4.05
C ILE A 38 -0.85 1.89 4.43
N TYR A 39 -0.08 2.56 3.58
CA TYR A 39 1.31 2.86 3.84
C TYR A 39 1.50 3.66 5.12
N HIS A 40 0.69 4.72 5.31
CA HIS A 40 0.69 5.52 6.52
C HIS A 40 0.40 4.67 7.76
N PHE A 41 -0.58 3.77 7.71
CA PHE A 41 -0.83 2.84 8.82
C PHE A 41 0.39 1.95 9.11
N LEU A 42 0.99 1.33 8.09
CA LEU A 42 2.13 0.43 8.25
C LEU A 42 3.38 1.12 8.84
N ILE A 43 3.59 2.40 8.55
CA ILE A 43 4.69 3.15 9.16
C ILE A 43 4.32 3.64 10.56
N SER A 44 3.07 3.99 10.83
CA SER A 44 2.61 4.47 12.14
C SER A 44 2.64 3.36 13.21
N GLU A 45 2.30 2.12 12.86
CA GLU A 45 2.43 0.96 13.77
C GLU A 45 3.88 0.72 14.21
N GLU A 46 4.86 0.97 13.34
CA GLU A 46 6.28 0.83 13.63
C GLU A 46 6.80 1.90 14.62
N TYR A 47 6.24 3.11 14.60
CA TYR A 47 6.58 4.14 15.58
C TYR A 47 5.93 3.90 16.94
N SER A 48 4.82 3.17 16.99
CA SER A 48 4.13 2.84 18.24
C SER A 48 4.72 1.63 18.97
N THR A 49 5.55 0.83 18.30
CA THR A 49 6.20 -0.37 18.86
C THR A 49 7.68 -0.14 19.23
N LYS A 50 8.18 1.08 19.03
CA LYS A 50 9.50 1.54 19.51
C LYS A 50 9.34 2.46 20.71
#